data_AF-A0A3R7QIP1-F1
#
_entry.id   AF-A0A3R7QIP1-F1
#
_cell.length_a   1.000
_cell.length_b   1.000
_cell.length_c   1.000
_cell.angle_alpha   90.00
_cell.angle_beta   90.00
_cell.angle_gamma   90.00
#
_symmetry.space_group_name_H-M   'P 1'
#
loop_
_entity.id
_entity.type
_entity.pdbx_description
1 polymer ?
#
loop_
_entity_poly.entity_id
_entity_poly.type
_entity_poly.pdbx_seq_one_letter_code
_entity_poly.pdbx_strand_id
1 'polypeptide(L)'
;MMSFMIILGMVAATAVAMPTNVPDCSGEGRFPNPNTCGGFYDCIQDDNGGYELSFDDCNGFVFNTTSRTCSSEMCLSRSERSVTNAYPRYSYLCEGQPDDFVCADCRTMVMCVKGQAFARQCISGRSCSIKAAFGGAVCYPGHPAACTCQSADSFVRDLYDPQKFFSCSGIGVLPEIHVCPDGMVFDETLVQCRNQASLPACRRPGVFANLDDCSEYYSCISLQSGWLQRLFMCPNGTLFNEATGACEDPCKRTMVCYEEGRFPDPLDRRSYYECLIIGGLMKRARYQCPHGYVWKANDSGDGGACVEDHEMNLYDYFTRCSIPQGMCPDETTDPCLANNGGCNANADCLTINGGVSCTCRAGYSGDGYTCIDVDECAVANGGCSASATCTNSDGSLQFPVVQLLSRIHW
;
A
#
# COMPACT_ATOMS: atom_id res chain seq x y z
N MET A 1 -48.67 54.66 61.25
CA MET A 1 -48.76 53.93 59.96
C MET A 1 -48.54 52.46 60.26
N MET A 2 -49.51 51.63 59.88
CA MET A 2 -49.52 50.19 60.10
C MET A 2 -48.37 49.52 59.33
N SER A 3 -47.74 48.51 59.92
CA SER A 3 -47.18 47.42 59.12
C SER A 3 -47.26 46.11 59.90
N PHE A 4 -48.06 45.20 59.36
CA PHE A 4 -48.13 43.78 59.69
C PHE A 4 -46.82 43.08 59.33
N MET A 5 -46.45 42.02 60.06
CA MET A 5 -46.40 40.63 59.53
C MET A 5 -45.77 39.67 60.55
N ILE A 6 -46.58 38.76 61.07
CA ILE A 6 -46.58 37.29 60.86
C ILE A 6 -45.65 36.53 61.84
N ILE A 7 -46.31 35.95 62.83
CA ILE A 7 -45.84 34.85 63.67
C ILE A 7 -45.82 33.59 62.79
N LEU A 8 -44.65 32.98 62.61
CA LEU A 8 -44.56 31.62 62.06
C LEU A 8 -43.93 30.72 63.13
N GLY A 9 -44.76 29.83 63.69
CA GLY A 9 -44.39 28.88 64.72
C GLY A 9 -43.33 27.90 64.25
N MET A 10 -42.43 27.57 65.16
CA MET A 10 -41.46 26.48 65.02
C MET A 10 -42.21 25.16 64.82
N VAL A 11 -42.19 24.64 63.59
CA VAL A 11 -42.42 23.21 63.36
C VAL A 11 -41.04 22.56 63.44
N ALA A 12 -40.81 21.83 64.53
CA ALA A 12 -39.65 20.96 64.64
C ALA A 12 -39.73 19.90 63.53
N ALA A 13 -38.98 20.11 62.46
CA ALA A 13 -38.70 19.05 61.51
C ALA A 13 -37.81 18.04 62.23
N THR A 14 -38.40 16.95 62.68
CA THR A 14 -37.67 15.72 62.98
C THR A 14 -36.84 15.37 61.76
N ALA A 15 -35.51 15.51 61.89
CA ALA A 15 -34.57 15.00 60.91
C ALA A 15 -34.78 13.49 60.83
N VAL A 16 -35.53 13.05 59.82
CA VAL A 16 -35.50 11.65 59.39
C VAL A 16 -34.10 11.48 58.81
N ALA A 17 -33.23 10.81 59.55
CA ALA A 17 -31.94 10.37 59.04
C ALA A 17 -32.22 9.51 57.81
N MET A 18 -31.93 10.06 56.62
CA MET A 18 -31.84 9.25 55.41
C MET A 18 -30.67 8.29 55.62
N PRO A 19 -30.83 6.97 55.41
CA PRO A 19 -29.70 6.06 55.45
C PRO A 19 -28.82 6.39 54.24
N THR A 20 -27.81 7.23 54.45
CA THR A 20 -26.69 7.37 53.52
C THR A 20 -25.81 6.15 53.75
N ASN A 21 -26.27 4.99 53.27
CA ASN A 21 -25.44 3.79 53.20
C ASN A 21 -24.38 4.05 52.11
N VAL A 22 -23.35 4.82 52.46
CA VAL A 22 -22.10 4.88 51.69
C VAL A 22 -21.54 3.46 51.74
N PRO A 23 -21.38 2.79 50.58
CA PRO A 23 -20.88 1.42 50.57
C PRO A 23 -19.48 1.35 51.18
N ASP A 24 -19.28 0.44 52.14
CA ASP A 24 -17.99 0.23 52.79
C ASP A 24 -17.26 -0.97 52.16
N CYS A 25 -15.96 -0.83 51.94
CA CYS A 25 -15.14 -1.84 51.30
C CYS A 25 -14.76 -2.94 52.30
N SER A 26 -15.47 -4.07 52.24
CA SER A 26 -15.13 -5.26 53.02
C SER A 26 -13.81 -5.93 52.60
N GLY A 27 -13.24 -5.53 51.47
CA GLY A 27 -11.99 -6.01 50.91
C GLY A 27 -11.76 -5.46 49.50
N GLU A 28 -10.61 -5.79 48.90
CA GLU A 28 -10.34 -5.48 47.50
C GLU A 28 -11.28 -6.28 46.58
N GLY A 29 -11.93 -5.60 45.62
CA GLY A 29 -12.77 -6.26 44.62
C GLY A 29 -13.92 -5.41 44.08
N ARG A 30 -14.78 -6.06 43.28
CA ARG A 30 -15.97 -5.44 42.68
C ARG A 30 -17.24 -5.90 43.40
N PHE A 31 -18.08 -4.96 43.80
CA PHE A 31 -19.26 -5.20 44.63
C PHE A 31 -20.52 -4.54 44.06
N PRO A 32 -21.71 -5.11 44.29
CA PRO A 32 -22.97 -4.56 43.82
C PRO A 32 -23.31 -3.24 44.51
N ASN A 33 -23.81 -2.26 43.76
CA ASN A 33 -24.40 -1.06 44.33
C ASN A 33 -25.80 -1.40 44.89
N PRO A 34 -26.07 -1.18 46.19
CA PRO A 34 -27.36 -1.53 46.79
C PRO A 34 -28.55 -0.71 46.27
N ASN A 35 -28.29 0.41 45.58
CA ASN A 35 -29.32 1.34 45.14
C ASN A 35 -29.79 1.10 43.69
N THR A 36 -29.10 0.27 42.91
CA THR A 36 -29.33 0.12 41.46
C THR A 36 -29.05 -1.31 41.02
N CYS A 37 -29.87 -1.89 40.14
CA CYS A 37 -29.66 -3.27 39.68
C CYS A 37 -28.43 -3.49 38.78
N GLY A 38 -27.99 -2.45 38.06
CA GLY A 38 -26.82 -2.50 37.18
C GLY A 38 -25.56 -1.88 37.77
N GLY A 39 -25.70 -1.09 38.83
CA GLY A 39 -24.59 -0.34 39.40
C GLY A 39 -23.70 -1.25 40.23
N PHE A 40 -22.41 -0.95 40.20
CA PHE A 40 -21.39 -1.59 41.01
C PHE A 40 -20.34 -0.57 41.44
N TYR A 41 -19.48 -0.96 42.37
CA TYR A 41 -18.32 -0.19 42.75
C TYR A 41 -17.09 -1.10 42.89
N ASP A 42 -15.96 -0.57 42.45
CA ASP A 42 -14.64 -1.16 42.61
C ASP A 42 -14.02 -0.60 43.89
N CYS A 43 -13.63 -1.49 44.80
CA CYS A 43 -12.81 -1.20 45.98
C CYS A 43 -11.35 -1.48 45.65
N ILE A 44 -10.60 -0.40 45.44
CA ILE A 44 -9.20 -0.44 45.02
C ILE A 44 -8.34 -0.13 46.25
N GLN A 45 -7.35 -0.96 46.55
CA GLN A 45 -6.49 -0.73 47.72
C GLN A 45 -5.63 0.54 47.52
N ASP A 46 -5.57 1.40 48.53
CA ASP A 46 -4.74 2.60 48.54
C ASP A 46 -3.38 2.35 49.23
N ASP A 47 -2.43 3.28 49.04
CA ASP A 47 -1.08 3.20 49.59
C ASP A 47 -1.03 3.28 51.13
N ASN A 48 -2.11 3.76 51.76
CA ASN A 48 -2.24 3.89 53.21
C ASN A 48 -2.94 2.67 53.85
N GLY A 49 -3.24 1.63 53.06
CA GLY A 49 -3.93 0.43 53.51
C GLY A 49 -5.45 0.55 53.64
N GLY A 50 -6.03 1.66 53.15
CA GLY A 50 -7.47 1.85 52.96
C GLY A 50 -7.93 1.43 51.56
N TYR A 51 -9.16 1.84 51.20
CA TYR A 51 -9.75 1.56 49.90
C TYR A 51 -10.31 2.82 49.26
N GLU A 52 -10.02 3.00 47.98
CA GLU A 52 -10.67 3.98 47.11
C GLU A 52 -11.85 3.34 46.38
N LEU A 53 -12.99 4.04 46.39
CA LEU A 53 -14.22 3.62 45.73
C LEU A 53 -14.31 4.20 44.31
N SER A 54 -14.54 3.35 43.32
CA SER A 54 -14.83 3.77 41.94
C SER A 54 -16.17 3.18 41.48
N PHE A 55 -17.17 4.02 41.26
CA PHE A 55 -18.51 3.60 40.82
C PHE A 55 -18.59 3.46 39.30
N ASP A 56 -19.37 2.48 38.85
CA ASP A 56 -19.77 2.32 37.45
C ASP A 56 -21.10 1.54 37.34
N ASP A 57 -21.63 1.36 36.14
CA ASP A 57 -22.87 0.65 35.87
C ASP A 57 -22.74 -0.26 34.64
N CYS A 58 -23.50 -1.36 34.65
CA CYS A 58 -23.62 -2.29 33.54
C CYS A 58 -24.35 -1.72 32.31
N ASN A 59 -24.47 -0.40 32.17
CA ASN A 59 -25.06 0.31 31.04
C ASN A 59 -26.47 -0.20 30.68
N GLY A 60 -27.32 -0.33 31.70
CA GLY A 60 -28.71 -0.80 31.56
C GLY A 60 -28.90 -2.30 31.68
N PHE A 61 -27.85 -3.06 31.97
CA PHE A 61 -27.90 -4.48 32.30
C PHE A 61 -27.76 -4.73 33.81
N VAL A 62 -28.03 -5.95 34.28
CA VAL A 62 -27.94 -6.33 35.69
C VAL A 62 -26.50 -6.72 36.06
N PHE A 63 -26.02 -6.27 37.21
CA PHE A 63 -24.74 -6.71 37.76
C PHE A 63 -24.90 -8.06 38.46
N ASN A 64 -24.12 -9.07 38.04
CA ASN A 64 -24.11 -10.39 38.65
C ASN A 64 -23.04 -10.46 39.76
N THR A 65 -23.49 -10.60 41.00
CA THR A 65 -22.62 -10.61 42.18
C THR A 65 -21.74 -11.86 42.30
N THR A 66 -22.13 -12.96 41.66
CA THR A 66 -21.40 -14.23 41.72
C THR A 66 -20.21 -14.22 40.79
N SER A 67 -20.42 -13.83 39.53
CA SER A 67 -19.34 -13.69 38.54
C SER A 67 -18.59 -12.36 38.66
N ARG A 68 -19.17 -11.36 39.33
CA ARG A 68 -18.71 -9.97 39.36
C ARG A 68 -18.65 -9.35 37.95
N THR A 69 -19.49 -9.85 37.05
CA THR A 69 -19.65 -9.38 35.67
C THR A 69 -21.04 -8.81 35.43
N CYS A 70 -21.27 -8.19 34.29
CA CYS A 70 -22.60 -7.75 33.86
C CYS A 70 -23.29 -8.88 33.11
N SER A 71 -24.51 -9.22 33.50
CA SER A 71 -25.28 -10.29 32.85
C SER A 71 -26.09 -9.75 31.68
N SER A 72 -26.51 -10.64 30.79
CA SER A 72 -27.43 -10.29 29.69
C SER A 72 -28.85 -9.85 30.14
N GLU A 73 -29.18 -9.85 31.42
CA GLU A 73 -30.49 -9.43 31.95
C GLU A 73 -30.62 -7.89 31.96
N MET A 74 -31.77 -7.36 31.54
CA MET A 74 -32.01 -5.92 31.53
C MET A 74 -32.37 -5.38 32.91
N CYS A 75 -31.70 -4.31 33.34
CA CYS A 75 -31.99 -3.60 34.58
C CYS A 75 -33.13 -2.59 34.35
N LEU A 76 -34.33 -2.92 34.84
CA LEU A 76 -35.57 -2.15 34.61
C LEU A 76 -35.71 -0.90 35.52
N SER A 77 -34.70 -0.53 36.31
CA SER A 77 -34.78 0.65 37.18
C SER A 77 -34.85 1.93 36.36
N ARG A 78 -35.81 2.79 36.72
CA ARG A 78 -36.38 3.91 35.93
C ARG A 78 -35.47 5.14 35.73
N SER A 79 -34.16 4.95 35.65
CA SER A 79 -33.19 6.01 35.35
C SER A 79 -32.86 5.98 33.86
N GLU A 80 -32.82 7.15 33.24
CA GLU A 80 -32.72 7.40 31.80
C GLU A 80 -31.87 6.37 31.04
N ARG A 81 -32.40 5.87 29.90
CA ARG A 81 -31.61 5.13 28.90
C ARG A 81 -30.43 6.01 28.48
N SER A 82 -29.31 5.88 29.18
CA SER A 82 -28.01 6.16 28.62
C SER A 82 -27.78 5.09 27.55
N VAL A 83 -28.20 5.38 26.33
CA VAL A 83 -27.75 4.62 25.16
C VAL A 83 -26.30 5.06 24.93
N THR A 84 -25.38 4.56 25.73
CA THR A 84 -23.97 4.57 25.34
C THR A 84 -23.86 3.67 24.12
N ASN A 85 -23.51 4.28 22.98
CA ASN A 85 -23.31 3.54 21.74
C ASN A 85 -22.30 2.41 21.97
N ALA A 86 -22.69 1.18 21.65
CA ALA A 86 -21.77 0.06 21.60
C ALA A 86 -20.59 0.45 20.70
N TYR A 87 -19.36 0.15 21.13
CA TYR A 87 -18.15 0.52 20.39
C TYR A 87 -17.81 -0.62 19.41
N PRO A 88 -18.11 -0.48 18.10
CA PRO A 88 -17.97 -1.60 17.16
C PRO A 88 -16.51 -2.06 17.01
N ARG A 89 -15.57 -1.16 17.29
CA ARG A 89 -14.13 -1.41 17.25
C ARG A 89 -13.68 -2.54 18.20
N TYR A 90 -14.36 -2.72 19.33
CA TYR A 90 -13.95 -3.70 20.35
C TYR A 90 -14.86 -4.94 20.41
N SER A 91 -15.85 -5.03 19.51
CA SER A 91 -16.81 -6.14 19.51
C SER A 91 -16.15 -7.51 19.35
N TYR A 92 -15.03 -7.58 18.63
CA TYR A 92 -14.27 -8.83 18.44
C TYR A 92 -13.77 -9.44 19.75
N LEU A 93 -13.52 -8.61 20.78
CA LEU A 93 -13.09 -9.08 22.10
C LEU A 93 -14.21 -9.83 22.85
N CYS A 94 -15.47 -9.61 22.45
CA CYS A 94 -16.64 -10.18 23.10
C CYS A 94 -17.21 -11.41 22.36
N GLU A 95 -16.65 -11.82 21.21
CA GLU A 95 -17.19 -12.89 20.34
C GLU A 95 -17.09 -14.31 20.94
N GLY A 96 -16.34 -14.50 22.04
CA GLY A 96 -16.27 -15.78 22.78
C GLY A 96 -16.56 -15.67 24.28
N GLN A 97 -16.73 -14.46 24.80
CA GLN A 97 -16.93 -14.16 26.22
C GLN A 97 -18.00 -13.07 26.35
N PRO A 98 -19.30 -13.45 26.29
CA PRO A 98 -20.36 -12.48 26.12
C PRO A 98 -20.59 -11.59 27.34
N ASP A 99 -20.28 -12.09 28.55
CA ASP A 99 -20.53 -11.43 29.85
C ASP A 99 -19.23 -11.39 30.68
N ASP A 100 -18.27 -10.53 30.28
CA ASP A 100 -16.93 -10.45 30.86
C ASP A 100 -16.38 -9.01 30.89
N PHE A 101 -15.37 -8.76 31.73
CA PHE A 101 -14.57 -7.55 31.73
C PHE A 101 -13.16 -7.86 31.22
N VAL A 102 -12.79 -7.28 30.08
CA VAL A 102 -11.51 -7.55 29.40
C VAL A 102 -10.71 -6.27 29.20
N CYS A 103 -9.39 -6.37 29.18
CA CYS A 103 -8.54 -5.24 28.77
C CYS A 103 -8.36 -5.28 27.26
N ALA A 104 -8.75 -4.21 26.56
CA ALA A 104 -8.43 -4.06 25.15
C ALA A 104 -7.00 -3.57 24.95
N ASP A 105 -6.51 -2.74 25.87
CA ASP A 105 -5.13 -2.29 25.95
C ASP A 105 -4.82 -1.83 27.40
N CYS A 106 -3.62 -1.31 27.66
CA CYS A 106 -3.19 -0.87 28.99
C CYS A 106 -4.02 0.27 29.60
N ARG A 107 -4.82 0.99 28.82
CA ARG A 107 -5.70 2.08 29.28
C ARG A 107 -7.17 1.84 28.99
N THR A 108 -7.50 0.88 28.13
CA THR A 108 -8.87 0.62 27.73
C THR A 108 -9.40 -0.65 28.38
N MET A 109 -10.37 -0.48 29.29
CA MET A 109 -11.17 -1.57 29.83
C MET A 109 -12.44 -1.70 28.98
N VAL A 110 -12.77 -2.92 28.58
CA VAL A 110 -13.98 -3.26 27.83
C VAL A 110 -14.86 -4.16 28.69
N MET A 111 -16.11 -3.77 28.79
CA MET A 111 -17.18 -4.56 29.37
C MET A 111 -17.97 -5.20 28.23
N CYS A 112 -17.96 -6.52 28.19
CA CYS A 112 -18.75 -7.32 27.26
C CYS A 112 -20.09 -7.65 27.93
N VAL A 113 -21.19 -7.31 27.28
CA VAL A 113 -22.53 -7.77 27.67
C VAL A 113 -23.25 -8.29 26.45
N LYS A 114 -23.64 -9.57 26.45
CA LYS A 114 -24.28 -10.23 25.30
C LYS A 114 -23.48 -10.07 23.98
N GLY A 115 -22.15 -10.07 24.06
CA GLY A 115 -21.27 -9.87 22.90
C GLY A 115 -21.15 -8.43 22.41
N GLN A 116 -21.78 -7.46 23.09
CA GLN A 116 -21.61 -6.03 22.82
C GLN A 116 -20.51 -5.45 23.70
N ALA A 117 -19.62 -4.66 23.09
CA ALA A 117 -18.50 -4.03 23.77
C ALA A 117 -18.84 -2.61 24.24
N PHE A 118 -18.69 -2.37 25.55
CA PHE A 118 -18.75 -1.06 26.18
C PHE A 118 -17.37 -0.72 26.72
N ALA A 119 -16.67 0.21 26.08
CA ALA A 119 -15.30 0.56 26.44
C ALA A 119 -15.24 1.81 27.31
N ARG A 120 -14.34 1.80 28.31
CA ARG A 120 -13.95 2.98 29.08
C ARG A 120 -12.44 3.14 29.14
N GLN A 121 -11.99 4.39 29.16
CA GLN A 121 -10.58 4.73 29.40
C GLN A 121 -10.30 4.81 30.90
N CYS A 122 -9.22 4.20 31.35
CA CYS A 122 -8.71 4.37 32.69
C CYS A 122 -8.19 5.80 32.87
N ILE A 123 -8.50 6.38 34.04
CA ILE A 123 -8.03 7.72 34.41
C ILE A 123 -6.50 7.75 34.59
N SER A 124 -5.92 8.96 34.57
CA SER A 124 -4.49 9.16 34.74
C SER A 124 -3.97 8.50 36.02
N GLY A 125 -2.87 7.74 35.92
CA GLY A 125 -2.28 6.99 37.03
C GLY A 125 -2.81 5.56 37.22
N ARG A 126 -3.79 5.12 36.42
CA ARG A 126 -4.31 3.76 36.44
C ARG A 126 -4.12 3.05 35.11
N SER A 127 -3.88 1.74 35.18
CA SER A 127 -3.77 0.88 34.00
C SER A 127 -4.81 -0.24 34.07
N CYS A 128 -5.29 -0.68 32.91
CA CYS A 128 -6.16 -1.84 32.84
C CYS A 128 -5.37 -3.09 33.26
N SER A 129 -5.89 -3.78 34.27
CA SER A 129 -5.26 -4.96 34.86
C SER A 129 -6.30 -6.06 35.01
N ILE A 130 -5.91 -7.31 34.79
CA ILE A 130 -6.78 -8.47 35.04
C ILE A 130 -6.57 -8.93 36.48
N LYS A 131 -7.63 -8.85 37.30
CA LYS A 131 -7.61 -9.27 38.70
C LYS A 131 -8.85 -10.10 39.01
N ALA A 132 -8.63 -11.34 39.47
CA ALA A 132 -9.71 -12.25 39.84
C ALA A 132 -10.67 -11.65 40.90
N ALA A 133 -10.16 -10.81 41.80
CA ALA A 133 -10.97 -10.11 42.80
C ALA A 133 -12.06 -9.20 42.19
N PHE A 134 -11.91 -8.77 40.94
CA PHE A 134 -12.84 -7.88 40.26
C PHE A 134 -13.70 -8.59 39.21
N GLY A 135 -13.57 -9.91 39.06
CA GLY A 135 -14.25 -10.67 38.01
C GLY A 135 -13.69 -10.41 36.60
N GLY A 136 -12.46 -9.90 36.49
CA GLY A 136 -11.83 -9.62 35.20
C GLY A 136 -11.02 -8.31 35.23
N ALA A 137 -11.16 -7.53 34.17
CA ALA A 137 -10.48 -6.27 33.97
C ALA A 137 -10.97 -5.16 34.93
N VAL A 138 -10.01 -4.41 35.46
CA VAL A 138 -10.22 -3.25 36.32
C VAL A 138 -9.13 -2.20 36.06
N CYS A 139 -9.50 -0.92 36.12
CA CYS A 139 -8.51 0.16 36.11
C CYS A 139 -7.88 0.25 37.50
N TYR A 140 -6.62 -0.18 37.62
CA TYR A 140 -5.94 -0.36 38.90
C TYR A 140 -4.67 0.50 38.99
N PRO A 141 -4.27 0.98 40.18
CA PRO A 141 -3.00 1.68 40.39
C PRO A 141 -1.79 0.80 40.07
N GLY A 142 -0.76 1.41 39.50
CA GLY A 142 0.43 0.68 39.05
C GLY A 142 0.29 0.15 37.61
N HIS A 143 1.42 -0.26 37.04
CA HIS A 143 1.48 -0.76 35.68
C HIS A 143 1.67 -2.28 35.69
N PRO A 144 0.88 -3.06 34.94
CA PRO A 144 1.18 -4.47 34.70
C PRO A 144 2.60 -4.63 34.17
N ALA A 145 3.25 -5.75 34.48
CA ALA A 145 4.57 -6.11 33.92
C ALA A 145 4.56 -6.21 32.37
N ALA A 146 3.36 -6.28 31.75
CA ALA A 146 3.11 -6.22 30.31
C ALA A 146 2.98 -4.79 29.74
N CYS A 147 2.87 -3.78 30.61
CA CYS A 147 2.73 -2.35 30.24
C CYS A 147 3.95 -1.52 30.70
N THR A 148 5.01 -2.19 31.15
CA THR A 148 6.29 -1.59 31.51
C THR A 148 7.40 -2.29 30.76
N CYS A 149 8.38 -1.50 30.32
CA CYS A 149 9.54 -2.02 29.63
C CYS A 149 10.38 -2.90 30.57
N GLN A 150 10.52 -4.18 30.22
CA GLN A 150 11.33 -5.13 31.01
C GLN A 150 12.81 -5.11 30.61
N SER A 151 13.10 -4.63 29.41
CA SER A 151 14.44 -4.42 28.89
C SER A 151 14.55 -2.99 28.36
N ALA A 152 15.70 -2.37 28.57
CA ALA A 152 16.06 -1.13 27.90
C ALA A 152 16.37 -1.41 26.42
N ASP A 153 16.09 -0.45 25.56
CA ASP A 153 16.35 -0.47 24.11
C ASP A 153 15.73 -1.65 23.35
N SER A 154 14.59 -2.15 23.85
CA SER A 154 13.88 -3.28 23.26
C SER A 154 12.58 -2.89 22.58
N PHE A 155 12.16 -3.73 21.65
CA PHE A 155 10.85 -3.63 21.01
C PHE A 155 10.04 -4.88 21.30
N VAL A 156 8.79 -4.70 21.67
CA VAL A 156 7.89 -5.80 22.03
C VAL A 156 6.61 -5.62 21.22
N ARG A 157 6.18 -6.67 20.52
CA ARG A 157 4.91 -6.68 19.81
C ARG A 157 3.79 -6.55 20.82
N ASP A 158 2.77 -5.79 20.47
CA ASP A 158 1.54 -5.79 21.22
C ASP A 158 0.88 -7.19 21.12
N LEU A 159 0.71 -7.82 22.28
CA LEU A 159 0.14 -9.17 22.40
C LEU A 159 -1.32 -9.25 21.91
N TYR A 160 -1.99 -8.10 21.79
CA TYR A 160 -3.42 -7.98 21.52
C TYR A 160 -3.70 -7.36 20.14
N ASP A 161 -2.78 -6.56 19.61
CA ASP A 161 -2.86 -6.00 18.26
C ASP A 161 -1.55 -6.25 17.51
N PRO A 162 -1.49 -7.24 16.60
CA PRO A 162 -0.25 -7.58 15.91
C PRO A 162 0.26 -6.45 14.99
N GLN A 163 -0.56 -5.44 14.66
CA GLN A 163 -0.08 -4.22 13.99
C GLN A 163 0.61 -3.27 14.96
N LYS A 164 0.37 -3.35 16.27
CA LYS A 164 1.01 -2.48 17.25
C LYS A 164 2.26 -3.09 17.83
N PHE A 165 3.16 -2.20 18.23
CA PHE A 165 4.35 -2.58 18.99
C PHE A 165 4.80 -1.44 19.90
N PHE A 166 5.62 -1.79 20.87
CA PHE A 166 6.10 -0.92 21.92
C PHE A 166 7.61 -0.73 21.76
N SER A 167 8.09 0.51 21.87
CA SER A 167 9.51 0.79 22.03
C SER A 167 9.83 1.19 23.46
N CYS A 168 10.90 0.60 23.98
CA CYS A 168 11.32 0.75 25.36
C CYS A 168 12.66 1.46 25.47
N SER A 169 12.67 2.69 26.00
CA SER A 169 13.91 3.46 26.22
C SER A 169 14.64 3.08 27.51
N GLY A 170 13.99 2.37 28.43
CA GLY A 170 14.57 2.00 29.71
C GLY A 170 13.67 1.08 30.51
N ILE A 171 14.26 0.32 31.44
CA ILE A 171 13.52 -0.58 32.33
C ILE A 171 12.60 0.25 33.24
N GLY A 172 11.32 -0.12 33.30
CA GLY A 172 10.31 0.57 34.12
C GLY A 172 9.79 1.89 33.54
N VAL A 173 10.21 2.28 32.33
CA VAL A 173 9.68 3.44 31.61
C VAL A 173 8.39 3.06 30.88
N LEU A 174 7.50 4.04 30.69
CA LEU A 174 6.30 3.91 29.87
C LEU A 174 6.69 3.64 28.40
N PRO A 175 6.20 2.54 27.79
CA PRO A 175 6.50 2.25 26.39
C PRO A 175 5.85 3.29 25.47
N GLU A 176 6.60 3.68 24.43
CA GLU A 176 6.03 4.47 23.34
C GLU A 176 5.35 3.51 22.35
N ILE A 177 4.11 3.82 21.99
CA ILE A 177 3.26 2.94 21.18
C ILE A 177 3.38 3.32 19.71
N HIS A 178 3.64 2.31 18.88
CA HIS A 178 3.71 2.44 17.43
C HIS A 178 2.68 1.53 16.78
N VAL A 179 2.20 1.93 15.60
CA VAL A 179 1.28 1.15 14.78
C VAL A 179 1.93 0.95 13.41
N CYS A 180 2.03 -0.30 12.99
CA CYS A 180 2.42 -0.69 11.65
C CYS A 180 1.35 -0.21 10.65
N PRO A 181 1.75 0.07 9.39
CA PRO A 181 0.79 0.39 8.33
C PRO A 181 -0.27 -0.70 8.14
N ASP A 182 -1.43 -0.31 7.61
CA ASP A 182 -2.56 -1.23 7.38
C ASP A 182 -2.11 -2.49 6.62
N GLY A 183 -2.43 -3.67 7.17
CA GLY A 183 -2.06 -4.96 6.57
C GLY A 183 -0.67 -5.48 6.95
N MET A 184 0.07 -4.78 7.81
CA MET A 184 1.41 -5.19 8.27
C MET A 184 1.44 -5.53 9.76
N VAL A 185 2.25 -6.51 10.16
CA VAL A 185 2.38 -7.04 11.52
C VAL A 185 3.83 -6.91 12.02
N PHE A 186 4.04 -6.55 13.30
CA PHE A 186 5.38 -6.26 13.84
C PHE A 186 6.20 -7.50 14.23
N ASP A 187 7.19 -7.92 13.44
CA ASP A 187 8.10 -9.03 13.75
C ASP A 187 9.13 -8.66 14.84
N GLU A 188 8.98 -9.23 16.05
CA GLU A 188 9.87 -8.97 17.20
C GLU A 188 11.32 -9.42 16.95
N THR A 189 11.51 -10.49 16.16
CA THR A 189 12.84 -11.05 15.92
C THR A 189 13.68 -10.16 14.99
N LEU A 190 13.00 -9.45 14.10
CA LEU A 190 13.60 -8.57 13.11
C LEU A 190 13.45 -7.08 13.45
N VAL A 191 12.66 -6.76 14.48
CA VAL A 191 12.35 -5.39 14.92
C VAL A 191 11.70 -4.56 13.79
N GLN A 192 10.78 -5.17 13.03
CA GLN A 192 10.24 -4.57 11.80
C GLN A 192 8.75 -4.91 11.55
N CYS A 193 8.00 -3.94 10.99
CA CYS A 193 6.66 -4.18 10.46
C CYS A 193 6.73 -4.94 9.13
N ARG A 194 6.05 -6.09 9.02
CA ARG A 194 6.06 -6.95 7.84
C ARG A 194 4.66 -7.18 7.30
N ASN A 195 4.53 -7.12 5.98
CA ASN A 195 3.46 -7.83 5.25
C ASN A 195 3.75 -9.34 5.39
N GLN A 196 2.73 -10.20 5.55
CA GLN A 196 2.89 -11.65 5.48
C GLN A 196 3.58 -12.11 4.16
N ALA A 197 3.67 -11.24 3.16
CA ALA A 197 4.44 -11.37 1.93
C ALA A 197 5.65 -10.38 1.86
N SER A 198 6.86 -10.95 2.01
CA SER A 198 7.99 -10.79 1.08
C SER A 198 8.78 -9.48 0.87
N LEU A 199 8.88 -8.55 1.84
CA LEU A 199 9.91 -7.49 1.76
C LEU A 199 11.31 -7.96 2.21
N PRO A 200 12.40 -7.62 1.51
CA PRO A 200 13.78 -7.91 1.93
C PRO A 200 14.19 -7.16 3.20
N ALA A 201 15.09 -7.75 4.00
CA ALA A 201 15.61 -7.13 5.22
C ALA A 201 16.51 -5.91 4.92
N CYS A 202 16.38 -4.85 5.73
CA CYS A 202 17.23 -3.66 5.66
C CYS A 202 18.70 -3.97 5.96
N ARG A 203 19.61 -3.60 5.04
CA ARG A 203 21.08 -3.73 5.22
C ARG A 203 21.82 -2.39 5.27
N ARG A 204 21.24 -1.35 4.67
CA ARG A 204 21.78 0.00 4.60
C ARG A 204 20.64 1.02 4.63
N PRO A 205 20.89 2.29 5.02
CA PRO A 205 19.87 3.32 4.97
C PRO A 205 19.56 3.66 3.51
N GLY A 206 18.31 3.96 3.21
CA GLY A 206 17.90 4.34 1.85
C GLY A 206 16.47 3.97 1.53
N VAL A 207 16.11 4.13 0.25
CA VAL A 207 14.81 3.76 -0.31
C VAL A 207 15.07 2.75 -1.43
N PHE A 208 14.28 1.68 -1.47
CA PHE A 208 14.51 0.52 -2.31
C PHE A 208 13.20 0.06 -2.95
N ALA A 209 13.27 -0.42 -4.19
CA ALA A 209 12.11 -1.04 -4.83
C ALA A 209 11.76 -2.37 -4.14
N ASN A 210 10.46 -2.69 -4.01
CA ASN A 210 10.04 -4.05 -3.74
C ASN A 210 10.19 -4.86 -5.04
N LEU A 211 10.98 -5.94 -5.00
CA LEU A 211 11.32 -6.72 -6.18
C LEU A 211 10.19 -7.68 -6.62
N ASP A 212 9.28 -8.00 -5.70
CA ASP A 212 8.11 -8.84 -6.00
C ASP A 212 6.95 -8.01 -6.57
N ASP A 213 6.87 -6.72 -6.20
CA ASP A 213 5.89 -5.77 -6.71
C ASP A 213 6.48 -4.36 -6.77
N CYS A 214 6.89 -3.90 -7.96
CA CYS A 214 7.52 -2.60 -8.12
C CYS A 214 6.56 -1.41 -8.11
N SER A 215 5.25 -1.65 -7.96
CA SER A 215 4.33 -0.59 -7.55
C SER A 215 4.54 -0.23 -6.08
N GLU A 216 5.27 -1.05 -5.32
CA GLU A 216 5.66 -0.81 -3.95
C GLU A 216 7.15 -0.51 -3.81
N TYR A 217 7.49 0.27 -2.79
CA TYR A 217 8.87 0.55 -2.40
C TYR A 217 8.98 0.74 -0.90
N TYR A 218 10.16 0.54 -0.34
CA TYR A 218 10.36 0.65 1.10
C TYR A 218 11.57 1.52 1.47
N SER A 219 11.44 2.26 2.57
CA SER A 219 12.55 2.99 3.17
C SER A 219 13.12 2.24 4.37
N CYS A 220 14.44 2.16 4.46
CA CYS A 220 15.17 1.68 5.62
C CYS A 220 15.79 2.86 6.37
N ILE A 221 15.40 3.05 7.63
CA ILE A 221 15.90 4.09 8.52
C ILE A 221 16.73 3.41 9.62
N SER A 222 17.97 3.83 9.82
CA SER A 222 18.85 3.29 10.86
C SER A 222 18.44 3.83 12.23
N LEU A 223 18.33 2.92 13.22
CA LEU A 223 18.10 3.24 14.64
C LEU A 223 19.34 2.83 15.46
N GLN A 224 19.41 3.26 16.73
CA GLN A 224 20.48 2.87 17.65
C GLN A 224 20.59 1.35 17.84
N SER A 225 19.47 0.63 17.77
CA SER A 225 19.39 -0.83 17.90
C SER A 225 18.60 -1.48 16.74
N GLY A 226 18.88 -1.11 15.48
CA GLY A 226 18.35 -1.83 14.31
C GLY A 226 17.91 -0.94 13.15
N TRP A 227 16.83 -1.35 12.48
CA TRP A 227 16.31 -0.69 11.27
C TRP A 227 14.79 -0.58 11.31
N LEU A 228 14.27 0.63 11.08
CA LEU A 228 12.86 0.84 10.80
C LEU A 228 12.62 0.75 9.29
N GLN A 229 11.84 -0.25 8.87
CA GLN A 229 11.38 -0.40 7.48
C GLN A 229 9.97 0.19 7.33
N ARG A 230 9.76 1.03 6.31
CA ARG A 230 8.44 1.58 5.97
C ARG A 230 8.13 1.25 4.52
N LEU A 231 6.98 0.64 4.25
CA LEU A 231 6.47 0.37 2.91
C LEU A 231 5.64 1.55 2.40
N PHE A 232 5.72 1.80 1.10
CA PHE A 232 5.00 2.81 0.36
C PHE A 232 4.50 2.22 -0.97
N MET A 233 3.44 2.80 -1.50
CA MET A 233 2.91 2.48 -2.83
C MET A 233 3.07 3.69 -3.76
N CYS A 234 3.43 3.43 -5.01
CA CYS A 234 3.46 4.41 -6.06
C CYS A 234 2.03 4.74 -6.54
N PRO A 235 1.69 6.03 -6.72
CA PRO A 235 0.37 6.43 -7.15
C PRO A 235 0.12 6.13 -8.64
N ASN A 236 -1.14 6.04 -9.05
CA ASN A 236 -1.56 6.01 -10.46
C ASN A 236 -0.90 4.91 -11.32
N GLY A 237 -0.56 3.75 -10.75
CA GLY A 237 0.07 2.65 -11.48
C GLY A 237 1.50 2.94 -11.96
N THR A 238 2.17 3.93 -11.37
CA THR A 238 3.60 4.18 -11.60
C THR A 238 4.45 3.16 -10.85
N LEU A 239 5.71 2.96 -11.27
CA LEU A 239 6.65 2.04 -10.62
C LEU A 239 7.80 2.80 -9.97
N PHE A 240 8.31 2.29 -8.86
CA PHE A 240 9.41 2.94 -8.15
C PHE A 240 10.74 2.68 -8.86
N ASN A 241 11.38 3.77 -9.30
CA ASN A 241 12.69 3.74 -9.91
C ASN A 241 13.76 4.03 -8.83
N GLU A 242 14.51 3.00 -8.44
CA GLU A 242 15.56 3.14 -7.42
C GLU A 242 16.74 4.03 -7.87
N ALA A 243 17.01 4.13 -9.18
CA ALA A 243 18.10 4.95 -9.70
C ALA A 243 17.80 6.46 -9.58
N THR A 244 16.53 6.85 -9.74
CA THR A 244 16.10 8.25 -9.59
C THR A 244 15.49 8.54 -8.23
N GLY A 245 15.11 7.50 -7.47
CA GLY A 245 14.44 7.61 -6.18
C GLY A 245 12.98 8.08 -6.28
N ALA A 246 12.33 7.92 -7.43
CA ALA A 246 11.00 8.45 -7.71
C ALA A 246 10.06 7.40 -8.31
N CYS A 247 8.75 7.58 -8.09
CA CYS A 247 7.71 6.86 -8.80
C CYS A 247 7.56 7.44 -10.20
N GLU A 248 7.83 6.62 -11.21
CA GLU A 248 7.84 7.04 -12.62
C GLU A 248 6.89 6.17 -13.44
N ASP A 249 6.39 6.74 -14.53
CA ASP A 249 5.63 5.99 -15.52
C ASP A 249 6.58 5.00 -16.22
N PRO A 250 6.41 3.68 -16.03
CA PRO A 250 7.29 2.69 -16.64
C PRO A 250 7.35 2.78 -18.16
N CYS A 251 6.28 3.26 -18.79
CA CYS A 251 6.16 3.29 -20.25
C CYS A 251 6.92 4.46 -20.90
N LYS A 252 7.47 5.38 -20.10
CA LYS A 252 8.32 6.49 -20.59
C LYS A 252 9.81 6.15 -20.65
N ARG A 253 10.23 4.99 -20.13
CA ARG A 253 11.59 4.46 -20.27
C ARG A 253 11.76 3.79 -21.64
N THR A 254 11.64 4.56 -22.70
CA THR A 254 11.86 4.07 -24.06
C THR A 254 13.35 3.94 -24.32
N MET A 255 13.80 2.73 -24.70
CA MET A 255 15.15 2.53 -25.22
C MET A 255 15.26 3.25 -26.59
N VAL A 256 16.36 3.94 -26.87
CA VAL A 256 16.59 4.59 -28.18
C VAL A 256 17.83 3.98 -28.80
N CYS A 257 17.74 3.56 -30.06
CA CYS A 257 18.89 3.04 -30.79
C CYS A 257 19.82 4.19 -31.18
N TYR A 258 21.06 4.17 -30.68
CA TYR A 258 22.12 5.13 -31.06
C TYR A 258 23.16 4.51 -31.99
N GLU A 259 23.34 3.19 -31.91
CA GLU A 259 24.22 2.39 -32.76
C GLU A 259 23.62 1.00 -33.03
N GLU A 260 24.15 0.28 -34.02
CA GLU A 260 23.75 -1.11 -34.27
C GLU A 260 24.23 -1.99 -33.12
N GLY A 261 23.38 -2.91 -32.66
CA GLY A 261 23.72 -3.74 -31.52
C GLY A 261 22.51 -4.38 -30.87
N ARG A 262 22.76 -5.12 -29.78
CA ARG A 262 21.72 -5.73 -28.95
C ARG A 262 21.77 -5.17 -27.55
N PHE A 263 20.68 -4.55 -27.14
CA PHE A 263 20.59 -3.81 -25.90
C PHE A 263 19.55 -4.43 -24.97
N PRO A 264 19.80 -4.46 -23.65
CA PRO A 264 18.82 -4.95 -22.69
C PRO A 264 17.51 -4.17 -22.78
N ASP A 265 16.39 -4.88 -22.64
CA ASP A 265 15.10 -4.21 -22.46
C ASP A 265 15.06 -3.59 -21.04
N PRO A 266 14.85 -2.27 -20.91
CA PRO A 266 14.80 -1.58 -19.62
C PRO A 266 13.55 -1.90 -18.79
N LEU A 267 12.65 -2.75 -19.28
CA LEU A 267 11.37 -3.12 -18.66
C LEU A 267 11.17 -4.64 -18.51
N ASP A 268 11.96 -5.47 -19.21
CA ASP A 268 11.82 -6.94 -19.17
C ASP A 268 13.17 -7.64 -19.26
N ARG A 269 13.60 -8.26 -18.16
CA ARG A 269 14.87 -9.01 -18.07
C ARG A 269 14.95 -10.24 -18.99
N ARG A 270 13.83 -10.69 -19.57
CA ARG A 270 13.79 -11.76 -20.57
C ARG A 270 13.84 -11.21 -22.00
N SER A 271 13.81 -9.91 -22.19
CA SER A 271 13.78 -9.31 -23.53
C SER A 271 14.97 -8.40 -23.79
N TYR A 272 15.23 -8.17 -25.07
CA TYR A 272 16.27 -7.28 -25.56
C TYR A 272 15.82 -6.63 -26.87
N TYR A 273 16.40 -5.50 -27.19
CA TYR A 273 16.21 -4.81 -28.46
C TYR A 273 17.41 -5.04 -29.36
N GLU A 274 17.18 -5.42 -30.61
CA GLU A 274 18.18 -5.39 -31.67
C GLU A 274 17.99 -4.13 -32.51
N CYS A 275 19.05 -3.34 -32.63
CA CYS A 275 19.11 -2.11 -33.40
C CYS A 275 19.90 -2.37 -34.68
N LEU A 276 19.34 -2.01 -35.83
CA LEU A 276 19.92 -2.25 -37.17
C LEU A 276 19.73 -1.02 -38.07
N ILE A 277 20.69 -0.73 -38.92
CA ILE A 277 20.58 0.30 -39.96
C ILE A 277 20.03 -0.34 -41.23
N ILE A 278 18.82 0.01 -41.61
CA ILE A 278 18.19 -0.47 -42.84
C ILE A 278 17.85 0.73 -43.72
N GLY A 279 18.55 0.87 -44.85
CA GLY A 279 18.37 2.00 -45.76
C GLY A 279 18.83 3.36 -45.20
N GLY A 280 19.84 3.37 -44.31
CA GLY A 280 20.34 4.58 -43.66
C GLY A 280 19.51 5.08 -42.47
N LEU A 281 18.44 4.36 -42.12
CA LEU A 281 17.59 4.66 -40.96
C LEU A 281 17.81 3.62 -39.86
N MET A 282 17.84 4.10 -38.62
CA MET A 282 17.89 3.25 -37.44
C MET A 282 16.53 2.59 -37.19
N LYS A 283 16.52 1.26 -37.24
CA LYS A 283 15.36 0.42 -36.93
C LYS A 283 15.63 -0.40 -35.68
N ARG A 284 14.56 -0.75 -34.98
CA ARG A 284 14.54 -1.48 -33.72
C ARG A 284 13.59 -2.65 -33.81
N ALA A 285 14.02 -3.82 -33.36
CA ALA A 285 13.16 -4.99 -33.16
C ALA A 285 13.32 -5.50 -31.72
N ARG A 286 12.21 -5.89 -31.09
CA ARG A 286 12.21 -6.47 -29.74
C ARG A 286 12.20 -7.99 -29.84
N TYR A 287 13.05 -8.64 -29.05
CA TYR A 287 13.16 -10.09 -28.97
C TYR A 287 13.03 -10.54 -27.52
N GLN A 288 12.47 -11.73 -27.32
CA GLN A 288 12.37 -12.37 -26.02
C GLN A 288 13.20 -13.65 -26.00
N CYS A 289 13.94 -13.86 -24.91
CA CYS A 289 14.72 -15.06 -24.66
C CYS A 289 13.80 -16.28 -24.51
N PRO A 290 14.31 -17.49 -24.83
CA PRO A 290 13.60 -18.74 -24.60
C PRO A 290 13.16 -18.88 -23.13
N HIS A 291 12.11 -19.66 -22.90
CA HIS A 291 11.59 -19.88 -21.56
C HIS A 291 12.66 -20.46 -20.62
N GLY A 292 12.87 -19.82 -19.46
CA GLY A 292 13.92 -20.19 -18.49
C GLY A 292 15.26 -19.45 -18.67
N TYR A 293 15.38 -18.62 -19.71
CA TYR A 293 16.55 -17.80 -19.97
C TYR A 293 16.27 -16.31 -19.74
N VAL A 294 17.32 -15.57 -19.39
CA VAL A 294 17.32 -14.12 -19.15
C VAL A 294 18.41 -13.46 -20.02
N TRP A 295 18.19 -12.21 -20.42
CA TRP A 295 19.18 -11.48 -21.21
C TRP A 295 20.34 -11.01 -20.34
N LYS A 296 21.57 -11.26 -20.79
CA LYS A 296 22.80 -10.76 -20.17
C LYS A 296 23.58 -9.94 -21.19
N ALA A 297 23.79 -8.66 -20.88
CA ALA A 297 24.62 -7.78 -21.69
C ALA A 297 26.11 -8.18 -21.61
N ASN A 298 26.88 -7.88 -22.64
CA ASN A 298 28.33 -7.95 -22.61
C ASN A 298 28.91 -6.73 -21.86
N ASP A 299 30.20 -6.77 -21.50
CA ASP A 299 30.87 -5.67 -20.77
C ASP A 299 30.87 -4.34 -21.54
N SER A 300 30.71 -4.40 -22.87
CA SER A 300 30.64 -3.25 -23.76
C SER A 300 29.26 -2.60 -23.83
N GLY A 301 28.19 -3.30 -23.44
CA GLY A 301 26.80 -2.82 -23.48
C GLY A 301 26.14 -2.77 -24.87
N ASP A 302 26.87 -3.10 -25.94
CA ASP A 302 26.43 -3.10 -27.34
C ASP A 302 25.97 -4.49 -27.83
N GLY A 303 26.04 -5.50 -26.96
CA GLY A 303 25.66 -6.87 -27.26
C GLY A 303 25.28 -7.68 -26.03
N GLY A 304 24.98 -8.96 -26.23
CA GLY A 304 24.62 -9.86 -25.14
C GLY A 304 24.10 -11.21 -25.61
N ALA A 305 23.74 -12.04 -24.65
CA ALA A 305 23.19 -13.38 -24.89
C ALA A 305 22.11 -13.73 -23.86
N CYS A 306 21.19 -14.61 -24.25
CA CYS A 306 20.27 -15.25 -23.33
C CYS A 306 21.02 -16.33 -22.54
N VAL A 307 21.08 -16.18 -21.21
CA VAL A 307 21.72 -17.11 -20.27
C VAL A 307 20.68 -17.74 -19.34
N GLU A 308 20.99 -18.88 -18.73
CA GLU A 308 20.08 -19.50 -17.76
C GLU A 308 19.92 -18.61 -16.52
N ASP A 309 18.69 -18.52 -15.96
CA ASP A 309 18.34 -17.61 -14.85
C ASP A 309 19.21 -17.84 -13.59
N HIS A 310 19.89 -18.99 -13.48
CA HIS A 310 20.75 -19.36 -12.35
C HIS A 310 22.20 -18.85 -12.46
N GLU A 311 22.64 -18.34 -13.62
CA GLU A 311 24.03 -17.90 -13.85
C GLU A 311 24.28 -16.41 -13.55
N MET A 312 23.25 -15.66 -13.14
CA MET A 312 23.43 -14.26 -12.74
C MET A 312 23.97 -14.15 -11.30
N ASN A 313 25.25 -13.78 -11.19
CA ASN A 313 25.82 -13.30 -9.93
C ASN A 313 25.10 -12.03 -9.46
N LEU A 314 24.97 -11.86 -8.14
CA LEU A 314 24.21 -10.82 -7.43
C LEU A 314 24.58 -9.34 -7.73
N TYR A 315 25.49 -9.07 -8.66
CA TYR A 315 26.13 -7.77 -8.88
C TYR A 315 25.70 -6.99 -10.13
N ASP A 316 24.85 -7.53 -11.00
CA ASP A 316 24.40 -6.80 -12.19
C ASP A 316 23.10 -6.04 -11.90
N TYR A 317 23.20 -4.69 -11.87
CA TYR A 317 22.23 -3.79 -11.21
C TYR A 317 21.25 -3.08 -12.17
N PHE A 318 21.07 -3.56 -13.40
CA PHE A 318 20.05 -2.97 -14.28
C PHE A 318 18.78 -3.83 -14.33
N THR A 319 17.71 -3.27 -13.76
CA THR A 319 16.31 -3.65 -13.96
C THR A 319 15.82 -4.89 -13.20
N ARG A 320 15.76 -4.81 -11.86
CA ARG A 320 15.20 -5.88 -11.01
C ARG A 320 13.67 -5.88 -10.91
N CYS A 321 13.01 -4.98 -11.63
CA CYS A 321 11.56 -4.89 -11.68
C CYS A 321 11.03 -5.57 -12.94
N SER A 322 10.26 -6.65 -12.76
CA SER A 322 9.53 -7.27 -13.87
C SER A 322 8.21 -6.53 -14.03
N ILE A 323 7.99 -5.87 -15.17
CA ILE A 323 6.72 -5.23 -15.46
C ILE A 323 5.72 -6.29 -15.95
N PRO A 324 4.49 -6.36 -15.40
CA PRO A 324 3.48 -7.29 -15.88
C PRO A 324 3.21 -7.13 -17.38
N GLN A 325 3.09 -8.24 -18.10
CA GLN A 325 2.76 -8.23 -19.54
C GLN A 325 1.46 -7.45 -19.79
N GLY A 326 1.51 -6.44 -20.66
CA GLY A 326 0.35 -5.60 -21.03
C GLY A 326 0.12 -4.36 -20.18
N MET A 327 0.93 -4.10 -19.15
CA MET A 327 0.84 -2.88 -18.32
C MET A 327 1.27 -1.63 -19.11
N CYS A 328 2.33 -1.74 -19.90
CA CYS A 328 2.56 -0.82 -21.00
C CYS A 328 1.85 -1.41 -22.21
N PRO A 329 0.80 -0.75 -22.75
CA PRO A 329 0.32 -1.09 -24.07
C PRO A 329 1.51 -0.91 -24.99
N ASP A 330 2.00 -2.04 -25.47
CA ASP A 330 3.11 -2.11 -26.37
C ASP A 330 2.78 -1.19 -27.55
N GLU A 331 3.72 -0.36 -28.01
CA GLU A 331 3.61 0.29 -29.31
C GLU A 331 3.60 -0.75 -30.47
N THR A 332 3.26 -2.04 -30.21
CA THR A 332 3.40 -3.17 -31.13
C THR A 332 2.11 -3.65 -31.78
N THR A 333 0.99 -2.94 -31.67
CA THR A 333 0.23 -2.82 -32.92
C THR A 333 0.96 -1.83 -33.79
N ASP A 334 2.05 -2.29 -34.42
CA ASP A 334 2.69 -1.58 -35.51
C ASP A 334 1.56 -1.29 -36.51
N PRO A 335 1.13 -0.02 -36.62
CA PRO A 335 -0.03 0.34 -37.43
C PRO A 335 0.23 0.01 -38.90
N CYS A 336 1.49 -0.12 -39.33
CA CYS A 336 1.85 -0.56 -40.66
C CYS A 336 1.48 -2.02 -40.95
N LEU A 337 1.32 -2.87 -39.95
CA LEU A 337 0.90 -4.27 -40.13
C LEU A 337 -0.59 -4.39 -40.50
N ALA A 338 -1.40 -3.40 -40.15
CA ALA A 338 -2.81 -3.35 -40.50
C ALA A 338 -3.02 -2.36 -41.65
N ASN A 339 -3.42 -2.86 -42.83
CA ASN A 339 -3.72 -2.02 -44.01
C ASN A 339 -2.60 -1.02 -44.37
N ASN A 340 -1.33 -1.40 -44.24
CA ASN A 340 -0.16 -0.54 -44.48
C ASN A 340 -0.21 0.80 -43.71
N GLY A 341 -0.82 0.85 -42.52
CA GLY A 341 -1.01 2.08 -41.74
C GLY A 341 -1.94 3.11 -42.39
N GLY A 342 -2.66 2.73 -43.45
CA GLY A 342 -3.41 3.64 -44.30
C GLY A 342 -2.56 4.38 -45.34
N CYS A 343 -1.27 4.02 -45.49
CA CYS A 343 -0.42 4.55 -46.55
C CYS A 343 -0.87 4.08 -47.94
N ASN A 344 -0.49 4.82 -48.98
CA ASN A 344 -0.69 4.41 -50.36
C ASN A 344 -0.05 3.05 -50.65
N ALA A 345 -0.60 2.27 -51.60
CA ALA A 345 -0.02 0.99 -52.01
C ALA A 345 1.41 1.12 -52.58
N ASN A 346 1.73 2.29 -53.15
CA ASN A 346 3.06 2.65 -53.67
C ASN A 346 3.87 3.47 -52.66
N ALA A 347 3.54 3.41 -51.37
CA ALA A 347 4.29 4.02 -50.28
C ALA A 347 4.77 2.98 -49.28
N ASP A 348 5.91 3.27 -48.66
CA ASP A 348 6.42 2.55 -47.51
C ASP A 348 5.86 3.18 -46.23
N CYS A 349 5.36 2.33 -45.34
CA CYS A 349 4.87 2.72 -44.03
C CYS A 349 5.99 2.57 -42.99
N LEU A 350 6.13 3.58 -42.14
CA LEU A 350 7.08 3.63 -41.03
C LEU A 350 6.34 4.02 -39.75
N THR A 351 6.63 3.31 -38.67
CA THR A 351 6.08 3.63 -37.35
C THR A 351 7.06 4.51 -36.60
N ILE A 352 6.64 5.74 -36.26
CA ILE A 352 7.44 6.75 -35.58
C ILE A 352 6.69 7.23 -34.35
N ASN A 353 7.23 7.00 -33.15
CA ASN A 353 6.63 7.37 -31.86
C ASN A 353 5.16 6.92 -31.73
N GLY A 354 4.87 5.65 -32.08
CA GLY A 354 3.51 5.10 -32.07
C GLY A 354 2.56 5.60 -33.17
N GLY A 355 3.01 6.51 -34.06
CA GLY A 355 2.24 7.04 -35.18
C GLY A 355 2.67 6.47 -36.55
N VAL A 356 1.83 6.67 -37.58
CA VAL A 356 2.11 6.27 -38.96
C VAL A 356 2.79 7.41 -39.73
N SER A 357 3.88 7.10 -40.43
CA SER A 357 4.50 7.97 -41.42
C SER A 357 4.58 7.22 -42.76
N CYS A 358 4.10 7.85 -43.83
CA CYS A 358 4.09 7.27 -45.17
C CYS A 358 5.09 8.00 -46.07
N THR A 359 5.90 7.26 -46.83
CA THR A 359 6.81 7.84 -47.83
C THR A 359 6.61 7.13 -49.16
N CYS A 360 6.40 7.87 -50.24
CA CYS A 360 6.29 7.26 -51.56
C CYS A 360 7.55 6.47 -51.92
N ARG A 361 7.37 5.29 -52.51
CA ARG A 361 8.47 4.49 -53.04
C ARG A 361 9.18 5.26 -54.15
N ALA A 362 10.43 4.88 -54.37
CA ALA A 362 11.18 5.22 -55.56
C ALA A 362 10.30 5.11 -56.83
N GLY A 363 10.27 6.18 -57.64
CA GLY A 363 9.51 6.25 -58.89
C GLY A 363 8.13 6.90 -58.74
N TYR A 364 7.74 7.21 -57.50
CA TYR A 364 6.49 7.89 -57.20
C TYR A 364 6.75 9.19 -56.43
N SER A 365 5.87 10.16 -56.61
CA SER A 365 5.89 11.45 -55.91
C SER A 365 4.54 11.72 -55.24
N GLY A 366 4.58 12.41 -54.10
CA GLY A 366 3.39 12.74 -53.33
C GLY A 366 3.66 12.78 -51.83
N ASP A 367 2.60 12.68 -51.03
CA ASP A 367 2.63 12.81 -49.58
C ASP A 367 2.68 11.46 -48.84
N GLY A 368 2.83 10.36 -49.56
CA GLY A 368 2.84 9.00 -49.01
C GLY A 368 1.45 8.39 -48.80
N TYR A 369 0.40 9.19 -48.70
CA TYR A 369 -1.00 8.72 -48.70
C TYR A 369 -1.57 8.70 -50.13
N THR A 370 -1.09 9.62 -50.96
CA THR A 370 -1.27 9.67 -52.39
C THR A 370 0.10 9.64 -53.04
N CYS A 371 0.39 8.59 -53.79
CA CYS A 371 1.62 8.46 -54.57
C CYS A 371 1.28 8.35 -56.03
N ILE A 372 1.80 9.28 -56.82
CA ILE A 372 1.57 9.39 -58.26
C ILE A 372 2.89 9.07 -58.96
N ASP A 373 2.80 8.23 -59.98
CA ASP A 373 3.94 7.84 -60.81
C ASP A 373 4.64 9.07 -61.37
N VAL A 374 5.98 9.07 -61.30
CA VAL A 374 6.81 10.15 -61.83
C VAL A 374 7.11 9.85 -63.28
N ASP A 375 6.53 10.63 -64.18
CA ASP A 375 6.82 10.53 -65.61
C ASP A 375 8.25 11.03 -65.90
N GLU A 376 9.19 10.10 -66.05
CA GLU A 376 10.59 10.48 -66.30
C GLU A 376 10.78 11.02 -67.72
N CYS A 377 9.84 10.79 -68.65
CA CYS A 377 9.85 11.37 -69.99
C CYS A 377 9.51 12.86 -69.99
N ALA A 378 8.78 13.34 -68.99
CA ALA A 378 8.36 14.74 -68.88
C ALA A 378 9.56 15.70 -68.71
N VAL A 379 10.70 15.21 -68.23
CA VAL A 379 11.94 15.98 -68.05
C VAL A 379 12.99 15.51 -69.05
N ALA A 380 13.41 16.40 -69.94
CA ALA A 380 14.49 16.15 -70.91
C ALA A 380 14.32 14.84 -71.73
N ASN A 381 13.09 14.47 -72.09
CA ASN A 381 12.75 13.24 -72.80
C ASN A 381 13.28 11.97 -72.11
N GLY A 382 13.33 11.97 -70.77
CA GLY A 382 13.90 10.87 -69.98
C GLY A 382 15.33 10.53 -70.40
N GLY A 383 16.11 11.54 -70.82
CA GLY A 383 17.47 11.44 -71.36
C GLY A 383 17.64 10.69 -72.67
N CYS A 384 16.54 10.34 -73.33
CA CYS A 384 16.58 9.74 -74.66
C CYS A 384 17.07 10.77 -75.70
N SER A 385 17.66 10.29 -76.81
CA SER A 385 17.93 11.13 -77.98
C SER A 385 16.66 11.86 -78.41
N ALA A 386 16.78 13.08 -78.94
CA ALA A 386 15.64 13.84 -79.47
C ALA A 386 14.86 13.10 -80.57
N SER A 387 15.46 12.09 -81.20
CA SER A 387 14.84 11.24 -82.21
C SER A 387 14.27 9.92 -81.69
N ALA A 388 14.40 9.64 -80.39
CA ALA A 388 13.93 8.41 -79.76
C ALA A 388 12.62 8.66 -78.99
N THR A 389 11.67 7.72 -79.10
CA THR A 389 10.41 7.77 -78.36
C THR A 389 10.65 7.31 -76.93
N CYS A 390 10.37 8.19 -75.97
CA CYS A 390 10.36 7.88 -74.55
C CYS A 390 8.99 7.35 -74.15
N THR A 391 8.94 6.31 -73.30
CA THR A 391 7.70 5.76 -72.74
C THR A 391 7.81 5.73 -71.22
N ASN A 392 6.91 6.44 -70.54
CA ASN A 392 6.81 6.39 -69.08
C ASN A 392 6.57 4.95 -68.61
N SER A 393 7.31 4.51 -67.60
CA SER A 393 7.22 3.17 -67.03
C SER A 393 6.83 3.27 -65.56
N ASP A 394 5.62 2.82 -65.22
CA ASP A 394 5.07 2.92 -63.86
C ASP A 394 6.05 2.41 -62.78
N GLY A 395 6.40 3.28 -61.85
CA GLY A 395 7.30 3.00 -60.72
C GLY A 395 8.79 2.96 -61.04
N SER A 396 9.19 3.39 -62.23
CA SER A 396 10.60 3.55 -62.59
C SER A 396 11.18 4.88 -62.05
N LEU A 397 12.50 4.92 -61.86
CA LEU A 397 13.27 6.14 -61.58
C LEU A 397 14.30 6.46 -62.67
N GLN A 398 14.40 5.63 -63.71
CA GLN A 398 15.57 5.62 -64.56
C GLN A 398 15.22 5.38 -66.04
N PHE A 399 15.93 6.12 -66.90
CA PHE A 399 15.85 6.21 -68.36
C PHE A 399 15.15 5.00 -69.01
N PRO A 400 14.05 5.20 -69.76
CA PRO A 400 13.31 4.10 -70.34
C PRO A 400 14.15 3.31 -71.34
N VAL A 401 13.90 2.00 -71.39
CA VAL A 401 14.54 1.08 -72.32
C VAL A 401 14.24 1.53 -73.74
N VAL A 402 15.27 1.94 -74.49
CA VAL A 402 15.16 2.34 -75.89
C VAL A 402 14.56 1.18 -76.69
N GLN A 403 13.31 1.28 -77.11
CA GLN A 403 12.80 0.42 -78.17
C GLN A 403 13.50 0.86 -79.47
N LEU A 404 14.60 0.18 -79.81
CA LEU A 404 15.13 0.20 -81.16
C LEU A 404 14.04 -0.35 -82.08
N LEU A 405 13.25 0.54 -82.69
CA LEU A 405 12.51 0.22 -83.89
C LEU A 405 13.55 -0.23 -84.93
N SER A 406 13.63 -1.54 -85.14
CA SER A 406 14.35 -2.15 -86.24
C SER A 406 13.76 -1.64 -87.56
N ARG A 407 14.26 -0.49 -88.05
CA ARG A 407 14.23 -0.16 -89.46
C ARG A 407 15.28 -1.03 -90.14
N ILE A 408 14.86 -2.22 -90.53
CA ILE A 408 15.57 -3.00 -91.54
C ILE A 408 15.47 -2.17 -92.84
N HIS A 409 16.58 -1.55 -93.23
CA HIS A 409 16.80 -1.18 -94.62
C HIS A 409 17.08 -2.48 -95.39
N TRP A 410 16.25 -2.75 -96.40
CA TRP A 410 16.68 -3.33 -97.66
C TRP A 410 16.48 -2.28 -98.74
#